data_AF-Q54L14-F1
#
_entry.id   AF-Q54L14-F1
#
_cell.length_a   1.000
_cell.length_b   1.000
_cell.length_c   1.000
_cell.angle_alpha   90.00
_cell.angle_beta   90.00
_cell.angle_gamma   90.00
#
_symmetry.space_group_name_H-M   'P 1'
#
loop_
_entity.id
_entity.type
_entity.pdbx_description
1 polymer ?
#
loop_
_entity_poly.entity_id
_entity_poly.type
_entity_poly.pdbx_seq_one_letter_code
_entity_poly.pdbx_strand_id
1 'polypeptide(L)'
;MKDTQIFQITQEDVDKIIYAFDGCQCGELYRFLGVKKEYTIDKIALTYKEIRSNFENDKMTLERLDVAYSIISDKRLRDCYDKNFYNELVRIELEYNQSISKRNNALLSMVGTALAPLEMVSVIIHTAPNSSSSVSSMKILQSFFKNNGFLSVGKIFLAQAVLPSTIGILVQQQLYRLKDKFAYPFSKTGKITDEIINYFSSFIVIFPIECYVQTVKYLSFFEVIKKVVLCQDGVTGKFNFKNLAHTFISSFGIYVLSKTLRIGVDKLEGYIESKSVENPNSAIWRNALLIKSVYVKSILMSLVLAPLEAINSQYSYLYVQRYLGNPVQILTNNPISLAVDLVKTQGFKKLYKSLPFSYLIHLLEGFVYSFLKGDLEYSE
;
A
#
# COMPACT_ATOMS: atom_id res chain seq x y z
N MET A 1 34.19 39.91 15.35
CA MET A 1 33.95 38.81 14.39
C MET A 1 35.29 38.45 13.80
N LYS A 2 35.85 37.28 14.13
CA LYS A 2 37.09 36.82 13.50
C LYS A 2 36.70 36.23 12.15
N ASP A 3 37.05 36.92 11.08
CA ASP A 3 37.04 36.34 9.74
C ASP A 3 37.87 35.06 9.79
N THR A 4 37.19 33.93 9.67
CA THR A 4 37.80 32.62 9.59
C THR A 4 38.67 32.61 8.34
N GLN A 5 39.97 32.42 8.52
CA GLN A 5 40.88 32.01 7.45
C GLN A 5 40.22 30.85 6.73
N ILE A 6 39.83 31.07 5.46
CA ILE A 6 39.32 30.01 4.59
C ILE A 6 40.55 29.18 4.22
N PHE A 7 40.87 28.19 5.06
CA PHE A 7 41.88 27.18 4.75
C PHE A 7 41.51 26.56 3.39
N GLN A 8 42.49 26.38 2.50
CA GLN A 8 42.23 25.72 1.22
C GLN A 8 41.75 24.28 1.45
N ILE A 9 40.91 23.77 0.54
CA ILE A 9 40.59 22.34 0.48
C ILE A 9 41.87 21.59 0.13
N THR A 10 42.28 20.64 0.97
CA THR A 10 43.40 19.74 0.71
C THR A 10 42.92 18.45 0.07
N GLN A 11 43.85 17.64 -0.45
CA GLN A 11 43.49 16.31 -0.97
C GLN A 11 42.96 15.40 0.15
N GLU A 12 43.50 15.49 1.37
CA GLU A 12 43.05 14.72 2.53
C GLU A 12 41.58 15.00 2.87
N ASP A 13 41.12 16.23 2.64
CA ASP A 13 39.72 16.60 2.83
C ASP A 13 38.79 15.96 1.80
N VAL A 14 39.26 15.87 0.54
CA VAL A 14 38.53 15.20 -0.54
C VAL A 14 38.50 13.70 -0.26
N ASP A 15 39.63 13.11 0.15
CA ASP A 15 39.73 11.69 0.49
C ASP A 15 38.83 11.34 1.68
N LYS A 16 38.68 12.24 2.66
CA LYS A 16 37.73 12.09 3.76
C LYS A 16 36.28 12.08 3.29
N ILE A 17 35.93 12.93 2.32
CA ILE A 17 34.60 12.94 1.71
C ILE A 17 34.37 11.64 0.93
N ILE A 18 35.34 11.19 0.14
CA ILE A 18 35.28 9.93 -0.61
C ILE A 18 35.15 8.72 0.34
N TYR A 19 35.92 8.70 1.44
CA TYR A 19 35.85 7.65 2.46
C TYR A 19 34.44 7.53 3.06
N ALA A 20 33.72 8.65 3.22
CA ALA A 20 32.34 8.60 3.68
C ALA A 20 31.41 7.85 2.71
N PHE A 21 31.67 7.93 1.40
CA PHE A 21 30.88 7.24 0.38
C PHE A 21 31.34 5.80 0.18
N ASP A 22 32.63 5.59 -0.07
CA ASP A 22 33.13 4.30 -0.51
C ASP A 22 33.47 3.39 0.67
N GLY A 23 34.03 3.95 1.74
CA GLY A 23 34.40 3.20 2.95
C GLY A 23 33.22 3.00 3.89
N CYS A 24 32.50 4.09 4.19
CA CYS A 24 31.40 4.08 5.14
C CYS A 24 30.03 3.80 4.51
N GLN A 25 29.91 3.83 3.17
CA GLN A 25 28.63 3.63 2.47
C GLN A 25 27.52 4.56 2.96
N CYS A 26 27.85 5.79 3.33
CA CYS A 26 26.87 6.75 3.85
C CYS A 26 25.90 7.27 2.76
N GLY A 27 26.24 7.12 1.48
CA GLY A 27 25.45 7.67 0.38
C GLY A 27 25.35 9.19 0.45
N GLU A 28 24.17 9.76 0.20
CA GLU A 28 23.94 11.21 0.33
C GLU A 28 23.93 11.63 1.81
N LEU A 29 24.93 12.44 2.22
CA LEU A 29 25.22 12.72 3.63
C LEU A 29 24.13 13.50 4.36
N TYR A 30 23.45 14.46 3.71
CA TYR A 30 22.39 15.22 4.38
C TYR A 30 21.23 14.30 4.76
N ARG A 31 20.79 13.45 3.82
CA ARG A 31 19.75 12.47 4.09
C ARG A 31 20.22 11.40 5.07
N PHE A 32 21.46 10.93 4.98
CA PHE A 32 22.02 9.97 5.94
C PHE A 32 21.93 10.50 7.37
N LEU A 33 22.20 11.79 7.58
CA LEU A 33 22.07 12.47 8.86
C LEU A 33 20.66 12.98 9.18
N GLY A 34 19.68 12.79 8.29
CA GLY A 34 18.32 13.29 8.48
C GLY A 34 18.19 14.82 8.53
N VAL A 35 19.14 15.56 7.95
CA VAL A 35 19.17 17.03 7.93
C VAL A 35 18.91 17.59 6.53
N LYS A 36 18.64 18.89 6.42
CA LYS A 36 18.55 19.57 5.12
C LYS A 36 19.82 20.34 4.80
N LYS A 37 20.08 20.50 3.50
CA LYS A 37 21.15 21.36 2.99
C LYS A 37 21.06 22.79 3.51
N GLU A 38 19.85 23.31 3.70
CA GLU A 38 19.64 24.67 4.22
C GLU A 38 19.79 24.79 5.75
N TYR A 39 19.98 23.69 6.48
CA TYR A 39 20.05 23.75 7.94
C TYR A 39 21.31 24.47 8.42
N THR A 40 21.14 25.22 9.51
CA THR A 40 22.25 25.83 10.24
C THR A 40 23.06 24.75 10.95
N ILE A 41 24.33 25.04 11.24
CA ILE A 41 25.23 24.11 11.93
C ILE A 41 24.64 23.70 13.28
N ASP A 42 24.06 24.63 14.03
CA ASP A 42 23.42 24.32 15.33
C ASP A 42 22.28 23.31 15.19
N LYS A 43 21.47 23.44 14.14
CA LYS A 43 20.37 22.52 13.87
C LYS A 43 20.87 21.15 13.44
N ILE A 44 21.94 21.10 12.63
CA ILE A 44 22.60 19.85 12.25
C ILE A 44 23.16 19.15 13.50
N ALA A 45 23.84 19.89 14.38
CA ALA A 45 24.40 19.36 15.63
C ALA A 45 23.32 18.80 16.57
N LEU A 46 22.17 19.47 16.67
CA LEU A 46 21.03 19.00 17.45
C LEU A 46 20.49 17.67 16.90
N THR A 47 20.18 17.61 15.59
CA THR A 47 19.66 16.40 14.96
C THR A 47 20.64 15.23 15.04
N TYR A 48 21.94 15.50 14.85
CA TYR A 48 22.97 14.49 15.01
C TYR A 48 23.00 13.91 16.43
N LYS A 49 22.94 14.74 17.48
CA LYS A 49 22.89 14.25 18.87
C LYS A 49 21.67 13.35 19.12
N GLU A 50 20.51 13.74 18.62
CA GLU A 50 19.27 12.97 18.76
C GLU A 50 19.34 11.62 18.03
N ILE A 51 19.93 11.57 16.84
CA ILE A 51 20.08 10.31 16.09
C ILE A 51 21.12 9.42 16.77
N ARG A 52 22.28 9.98 17.15
CA ARG A 52 23.39 9.23 17.74
C ARG A 52 22.99 8.51 19.03
N SER A 53 22.18 9.13 19.88
CA SER A 53 21.69 8.50 21.11
C SER A 53 20.83 7.25 20.88
N ASN A 54 20.28 7.06 19.67
CA ASN A 54 19.51 5.86 19.35
C ASN A 54 20.40 4.65 18.97
N PHE A 55 21.70 4.88 18.75
CA PHE A 55 22.64 3.86 18.25
C PHE A 55 23.85 3.65 19.18
N GLU A 56 23.76 3.99 20.47
CA GLU A 56 24.88 3.93 21.43
C GLU A 56 25.63 2.58 21.45
N ASN A 57 24.94 1.48 21.13
CA ASN A 57 25.52 0.13 21.13
C ASN A 57 26.01 -0.35 19.74
N ASP A 58 25.76 0.40 18.67
CA ASP A 58 26.15 0.02 17.31
C ASP A 58 27.38 0.82 16.86
N LYS A 59 28.55 0.23 17.12
CA LYS A 59 29.84 0.87 16.86
C LYS A 59 30.04 1.24 15.38
N MET A 60 29.56 0.40 14.46
CA MET A 60 29.72 0.61 13.02
C MET A 60 28.81 1.73 12.54
N THR A 61 27.55 1.75 12.96
CA THR A 61 26.61 2.83 12.63
C THR A 61 27.06 4.16 13.24
N LEU A 62 27.59 4.15 14.47
CA LEU A 62 28.15 5.34 15.11
C LEU A 62 29.34 5.90 14.33
N GLU A 63 30.29 5.07 13.90
CA GLU A 63 31.42 5.52 13.09
C GLU A 63 30.95 6.21 11.79
N ARG A 64 29.98 5.61 11.10
CA ARG A 64 29.40 6.18 9.88
C ARG A 64 28.71 7.52 10.13
N LEU A 65 27.94 7.63 11.21
CA LEU A 65 27.30 8.89 11.63
C LEU A 65 28.33 9.96 11.97
N ASP A 66 29.37 9.61 12.73
CA ASP A 66 30.44 10.51 13.13
C ASP A 66 31.20 11.05 11.90
N VAL A 67 31.50 10.18 10.91
CA VAL A 67 32.13 10.58 9.64
C VAL A 67 31.25 11.54 8.86
N ALA A 68 29.98 11.18 8.61
CA ALA A 68 29.04 12.04 7.88
C ALA A 68 28.86 13.39 8.56
N TYR A 69 28.69 13.41 9.89
CA TYR A 69 28.56 14.63 10.67
C TYR A 69 29.81 15.50 10.58
N SER A 70 31.01 14.91 10.63
CA SER A 70 32.27 15.66 10.54
C SER A 70 32.44 16.41 9.21
N ILE A 71 31.85 15.91 8.12
CA ILE A 71 31.85 16.57 6.82
C ILE A 71 30.79 17.68 6.77
N ILE A 72 29.56 17.37 7.19
CA ILE A 72 28.43 18.29 7.05
C ILE A 72 28.45 19.44 8.08
N SER A 73 29.09 19.25 9.23
CA SER A 73 29.24 20.30 10.25
C SER A 73 30.38 21.28 9.95
N ASP A 74 31.39 20.88 9.17
CA ASP A 74 32.45 21.78 8.70
C ASP A 74 32.02 22.49 7.42
N LYS A 75 31.86 23.82 7.49
CA LYS A 75 31.41 24.63 6.35
C LYS A 75 32.25 24.41 5.09
N ARG A 76 33.58 24.30 5.23
CA ARG A 76 34.49 24.17 4.09
C ARG A 76 34.34 22.80 3.43
N LEU A 77 34.31 21.73 4.22
CA LEU A 77 34.08 20.37 3.72
C LEU A 77 32.70 20.24 3.08
N ARG A 78 31.68 20.81 3.73
CA ARG A 78 30.31 20.86 3.22
C ARG A 78 30.22 21.57 1.88
N ASP A 79 30.87 22.73 1.73
CA ASP A 79 30.87 23.47 0.47
C ASP A 79 31.56 22.67 -0.65
N CYS A 80 32.63 21.91 -0.33
CA CYS A 80 33.28 20.99 -1.27
C CYS A 80 32.38 19.80 -1.65
N TYR A 81 31.75 19.17 -0.66
CA TYR A 81 30.76 18.11 -0.86
C TYR A 81 29.63 18.57 -1.78
N ASP A 82 29.05 19.73 -1.48
CA ASP A 82 27.96 20.33 -2.23
C ASP A 82 28.31 20.60 -3.69
N LYS A 83 29.54 21.06 -3.93
CA LYS A 83 29.99 21.43 -5.26
C LYS A 83 30.32 20.20 -6.11
N ASN A 84 30.98 19.21 -5.53
CA ASN A 84 31.64 18.15 -6.30
C ASN A 84 30.88 16.81 -6.28
N PHE A 85 30.09 16.51 -5.24
CA PHE A 85 29.54 15.17 -5.02
C PHE A 85 28.01 15.15 -4.89
N TYR A 86 27.43 16.15 -4.22
CA TYR A 86 26.02 16.15 -3.84
C TYR A 86 25.07 15.87 -5.01
N ASN A 87 25.19 16.59 -6.11
CA ASN A 87 24.28 16.44 -7.26
C ASN A 87 24.39 15.06 -7.92
N GLU A 88 25.59 14.49 -7.98
CA GLU A 88 25.82 13.17 -8.56
C GLU A 88 25.23 12.06 -7.69
N LEU A 89 25.46 12.13 -6.37
CA LEU A 89 24.89 11.17 -5.42
C LEU A 89 23.36 11.22 -5.40
N VAL A 90 22.78 12.44 -5.41
CA VAL A 90 21.33 12.61 -5.53
C VAL A 90 20.81 11.98 -6.82
N ARG A 91 21.51 12.15 -7.95
CA ARG A 91 21.14 11.53 -9.23
C ARG A 91 21.22 10.00 -9.19
N ILE A 92 22.36 9.44 -8.79
CA ILE A 92 22.59 7.99 -8.71
C ILE A 92 21.50 7.33 -7.88
N GLU A 93 21.15 7.94 -6.77
CA GLU A 93 20.15 7.37 -5.89
C GLU A 93 18.72 7.56 -6.38
N LEU A 94 18.41 8.68 -7.04
CA LEU A 94 17.13 8.83 -7.74
C LEU A 94 16.97 7.73 -8.79
N GLU A 95 18.03 7.43 -9.54
CA GLU A 95 18.05 6.33 -10.52
C GLU A 95 17.90 4.96 -9.85
N TYR A 96 18.61 4.72 -8.75
CA TYR A 96 18.50 3.48 -7.98
C TYR A 96 17.08 3.28 -7.42
N ASN A 97 16.51 4.29 -6.77
CA ASN A 97 15.17 4.26 -6.22
C ASN A 97 14.11 4.10 -7.33
N GLN A 98 14.31 4.72 -8.49
CA GLN A 98 13.47 4.49 -9.67
C GLN A 98 13.58 3.04 -10.16
N SER A 99 14.78 2.46 -10.19
CA SER A 99 14.99 1.08 -10.64
C SER A 99 14.31 0.07 -9.71
N ILE A 100 14.46 0.24 -8.38
CA ILE A 100 13.78 -0.57 -7.37
C ILE A 100 12.28 -0.40 -7.46
N SER A 101 11.79 0.84 -7.53
CA SER A 101 10.36 1.11 -7.67
C SER A 101 9.80 0.44 -8.91
N LYS A 102 10.51 0.49 -10.05
CA LYS A 102 10.09 -0.15 -11.29
C LYS A 102 10.06 -1.68 -11.18
N ARG A 103 11.06 -2.31 -10.55
CA ARG A 103 11.09 -3.76 -10.30
C ARG A 103 9.96 -4.20 -9.37
N ASN A 104 9.78 -3.50 -8.25
CA ASN A 104 8.73 -3.78 -7.28
C ASN A 104 7.34 -3.59 -7.88
N ASN A 105 7.14 -2.54 -8.68
CA ASN A 105 5.88 -2.30 -9.38
C ASN A 105 5.60 -3.39 -10.43
N ALA A 106 6.62 -3.88 -11.14
CA ALA A 106 6.45 -4.97 -12.10
C ALA A 106 6.02 -6.27 -11.39
N LEU A 107 6.66 -6.60 -10.27
CA LEU A 107 6.30 -7.77 -9.46
C LEU A 107 4.89 -7.64 -8.87
N LEU A 108 4.58 -6.51 -8.22
CA LEU A 108 3.25 -6.23 -7.68
C LEU A 108 2.19 -6.28 -8.79
N SER A 109 2.50 -5.80 -10.00
CA SER A 109 1.61 -5.88 -11.15
C SER A 109 1.38 -7.33 -11.61
N MET A 110 2.42 -8.17 -11.64
CA MET A 110 2.27 -9.59 -12.00
C MET A 110 1.41 -10.33 -10.97
N VAL A 111 1.64 -10.07 -9.69
CA VAL A 111 0.87 -10.65 -8.58
C VAL A 111 -0.58 -10.20 -8.65
N GLY A 112 -0.83 -8.89 -8.81
CA GLY A 112 -2.18 -8.36 -8.99
C GLY A 112 -2.88 -8.95 -10.21
N THR A 113 -2.16 -9.14 -11.32
CA THR A 113 -2.71 -9.78 -12.53
C THR A 113 -3.07 -11.25 -12.28
N ALA A 114 -2.23 -11.99 -11.56
CA ALA A 114 -2.47 -13.39 -11.22
C ALA A 114 -3.62 -13.56 -10.22
N LEU A 115 -3.79 -12.61 -9.30
CA LEU A 115 -4.83 -12.63 -8.26
C LEU A 115 -6.16 -12.02 -8.73
N ALA A 116 -6.16 -11.20 -9.77
CA ALA A 116 -7.34 -10.55 -10.32
C ALA A 116 -8.53 -11.50 -10.48
N PRO A 117 -8.36 -12.74 -10.99
CA PRO A 117 -9.46 -13.69 -11.05
C PRO A 117 -10.12 -14.04 -9.73
N LEU A 118 -9.34 -14.21 -8.68
CA LEU A 118 -9.84 -14.57 -7.36
C LEU A 118 -10.53 -13.37 -6.70
N GLU A 119 -9.98 -12.17 -6.89
CA GLU A 119 -10.60 -10.92 -6.44
C GLU A 119 -11.96 -10.71 -7.12
N MET A 120 -12.03 -10.88 -8.45
CA MET A 120 -13.30 -10.80 -9.20
C MET A 120 -14.34 -11.77 -8.64
N VAL A 121 -13.93 -13.01 -8.38
CA VAL A 121 -14.79 -14.04 -7.80
C VAL A 121 -15.30 -13.60 -6.42
N SER A 122 -14.43 -13.05 -5.58
CA SER A 122 -14.82 -12.53 -4.26
C SER A 122 -15.87 -11.42 -4.38
N VAL A 123 -15.66 -10.45 -5.29
CA VAL A 123 -16.62 -9.37 -5.56
C VAL A 123 -17.97 -9.93 -6.02
N ILE A 124 -17.99 -10.91 -6.94
CA ILE A 124 -19.23 -11.55 -7.41
C ILE A 124 -19.99 -12.20 -6.24
N ILE A 125 -19.28 -12.94 -5.38
CA ILE A 125 -19.89 -13.64 -4.24
C ILE A 125 -20.46 -12.65 -3.22
N HIS A 126 -19.72 -11.57 -2.94
CA HIS A 126 -20.15 -10.57 -1.99
C HIS A 126 -21.29 -9.70 -2.51
N THR A 127 -21.35 -9.41 -3.80
CA THR A 127 -22.41 -8.55 -4.38
C THR A 127 -23.66 -9.33 -4.79
N ALA A 128 -23.60 -10.66 -4.84
CA ALA A 128 -24.77 -11.48 -5.15
C ALA A 128 -25.91 -11.30 -4.11
N PRO A 129 -27.14 -10.96 -4.55
CA PRO A 129 -28.28 -10.89 -3.65
C PRO A 129 -28.63 -12.29 -3.15
N ASN A 130 -28.47 -12.53 -1.85
CA ASN A 130 -28.85 -13.81 -1.25
C ASN A 130 -30.34 -13.77 -0.87
N SER A 131 -31.21 -14.31 -1.72
CA SER A 131 -32.60 -14.58 -1.37
C SER A 131 -32.73 -15.75 -0.38
N SER A 132 -31.70 -16.60 -0.27
CA SER A 132 -31.62 -17.64 0.76
C SER A 132 -30.18 -17.85 1.24
N SER A 133 -30.03 -18.10 2.54
CA SER A 133 -28.74 -18.32 3.21
C SER A 133 -28.02 -19.61 2.76
N SER A 134 -28.65 -20.43 1.92
CA SER A 134 -28.17 -21.77 1.54
C SER A 134 -27.43 -21.84 0.19
N VAL A 135 -27.43 -20.78 -0.62
CA VAL A 135 -26.74 -20.82 -1.92
C VAL A 135 -25.24 -20.79 -1.71
N SER A 136 -24.55 -21.87 -2.10
CA SER A 136 -23.09 -21.97 -2.01
C SER A 136 -22.39 -20.99 -2.95
N SER A 137 -21.16 -20.60 -2.61
CA SER A 137 -20.34 -19.67 -3.39
C SER A 137 -20.10 -20.18 -4.83
N MET A 138 -19.94 -21.50 -5.00
CA MET A 138 -19.84 -22.11 -6.33
C MET A 138 -21.12 -21.99 -7.16
N LYS A 139 -22.31 -22.12 -6.54
CA LYS A 139 -23.58 -21.92 -7.25
C LYS A 139 -23.76 -20.47 -7.68
N ILE A 140 -23.33 -19.51 -6.87
CA ILE A 140 -23.33 -18.09 -7.23
C ILE A 140 -22.45 -17.87 -8.47
N LEU A 141 -21.23 -18.41 -8.46
CA LEU A 141 -20.31 -18.30 -9.59
C LEU A 141 -20.87 -18.95 -10.85
N GLN A 142 -21.36 -20.19 -10.76
CA GLN A 142 -21.99 -20.88 -11.90
C GLN A 142 -23.14 -20.07 -12.50
N SER A 143 -24.00 -19.49 -11.65
CA SER A 143 -25.08 -18.60 -12.09
C SER A 143 -24.53 -17.36 -12.79
N PHE A 144 -23.49 -16.73 -12.24
CA PHE A 144 -22.85 -15.56 -12.84
C PHE A 144 -22.24 -15.87 -14.21
N PHE A 145 -21.49 -16.97 -14.35
CA PHE A 145 -20.89 -17.39 -15.62
C PHE A 145 -21.96 -17.75 -16.65
N LYS A 146 -22.99 -18.50 -16.24
CA LYS A 146 -24.12 -18.86 -17.10
C LYS A 146 -24.87 -17.63 -17.59
N ASN A 147 -25.06 -16.65 -16.72
CA ASN A 147 -25.75 -15.43 -17.07
C ASN A 147 -24.88 -14.58 -18.00
N ASN A 148 -23.65 -14.23 -17.63
CA ASN A 148 -22.83 -13.24 -18.35
C ASN A 148 -22.17 -13.78 -19.62
N GLY A 149 -21.96 -15.10 -19.73
CA GLY A 149 -21.25 -15.71 -20.84
C GLY A 149 -19.73 -15.48 -20.77
N PHE A 150 -18.96 -16.38 -21.37
CA PHE A 150 -17.51 -16.40 -21.28
C PHE A 150 -16.84 -15.11 -21.79
N LEU A 151 -17.32 -14.56 -22.91
CA LEU A 151 -16.77 -13.32 -23.50
C LEU A 151 -16.88 -12.12 -22.54
N SER A 152 -18.01 -11.98 -21.84
CA SER A 152 -18.19 -10.89 -20.88
C SER A 152 -17.23 -11.03 -19.70
N VAL A 153 -17.06 -12.24 -19.19
CA VAL A 153 -16.09 -12.50 -18.11
C VAL A 153 -14.65 -12.25 -18.58
N GLY A 154 -14.32 -12.64 -19.81
CA GLY A 154 -13.03 -12.30 -20.45
C GLY A 154 -12.74 -10.81 -20.47
N LYS A 155 -13.75 -9.97 -20.77
CA LYS A 155 -13.61 -8.50 -20.72
C LYS A 155 -13.33 -7.98 -19.31
N ILE A 156 -13.94 -8.59 -18.29
CA ILE A 156 -13.69 -8.21 -16.89
C ILE A 156 -12.25 -8.53 -16.51
N PHE A 157 -11.76 -9.74 -16.83
CA PHE A 157 -10.37 -10.12 -16.56
C PHE A 157 -9.38 -9.17 -17.23
N LEU A 158 -9.60 -8.84 -18.51
CA LEU A 158 -8.75 -7.91 -19.23
C LEU A 158 -8.76 -6.52 -18.59
N ALA A 159 -9.94 -6.02 -18.18
CA ALA A 159 -10.06 -4.75 -17.49
C ALA A 159 -9.27 -4.76 -16.16
N GLN A 160 -9.39 -5.82 -15.37
CA GLN A 160 -8.72 -5.92 -14.07
C GLN A 160 -7.21 -6.13 -14.17
N ALA A 161 -6.73 -6.81 -15.21
CA ALA A 161 -5.30 -6.99 -15.46
C ALA A 161 -4.62 -5.71 -16.01
N VAL A 162 -5.27 -5.02 -16.95
CA VAL A 162 -4.64 -3.94 -17.73
C VAL A 162 -4.82 -2.58 -17.05
N LEU A 163 -6.00 -2.28 -16.49
CA LEU A 163 -6.29 -0.92 -16.05
C LEU A 163 -5.45 -0.50 -14.83
N PRO A 164 -5.28 -1.32 -13.77
CA PRO A 164 -4.47 -0.92 -12.62
C PRO A 164 -3.01 -0.64 -12.98
N SER A 165 -2.43 -1.47 -13.85
CA SER A 165 -1.05 -1.34 -14.30
C SER A 165 -0.83 -0.15 -15.25
N THR A 166 -1.84 0.26 -16.01
CA THR A 166 -1.70 1.38 -16.96
C THR A 166 -2.15 2.71 -16.38
N ILE A 167 -3.39 2.76 -15.89
CA ILE A 167 -4.02 4.00 -15.41
C ILE A 167 -3.56 4.33 -13.99
N GLY A 168 -3.42 3.32 -13.12
CA GLY A 168 -2.98 3.51 -11.75
C GLY A 168 -1.61 4.19 -11.70
N ILE A 169 -0.66 3.71 -12.50
CA ILE A 169 0.69 4.30 -12.61
C ILE A 169 0.63 5.74 -13.13
N LEU A 170 -0.17 6.01 -14.17
CA LEU A 170 -0.30 7.37 -14.74
C LEU A 170 -0.85 8.36 -13.72
N VAL A 171 -1.93 8.01 -13.01
CA VAL A 171 -2.55 8.86 -11.99
C VAL A 171 -1.59 9.07 -10.82
N GLN A 172 -0.97 7.99 -10.34
CA GLN A 172 -0.03 8.01 -9.25
C GLN A 172 1.16 8.94 -9.56
N GLN A 173 1.77 8.84 -10.74
CA GLN A 173 2.88 9.70 -11.15
C GLN A 173 2.52 11.19 -11.14
N GLN A 174 1.32 11.56 -11.60
CA GLN A 174 0.88 12.96 -11.60
C GLN A 174 0.64 13.48 -10.18
N LEU A 175 0.06 12.66 -9.31
CA LEU A 175 -0.20 13.02 -7.92
C LEU A 175 1.10 13.14 -7.11
N TYR A 176 2.09 12.27 -7.32
CA TYR A 176 3.40 12.40 -6.71
C TYR A 176 4.11 13.68 -7.14
N ARG A 177 4.09 14.02 -8.44
CA ARG A 177 4.64 15.29 -8.92
C ARG A 177 3.99 16.51 -8.29
N LEU A 178 2.69 16.46 -8.00
CA LEU A 178 1.98 17.52 -7.28
C LEU A 178 2.40 17.53 -5.81
N LYS A 179 2.43 16.38 -5.15
CA LYS A 179 2.77 16.24 -3.73
C LYS A 179 4.19 16.66 -3.42
N ASP A 180 5.16 16.34 -4.27
CA ASP A 180 6.57 16.72 -4.05
C ASP A 180 6.78 18.25 -4.07
N LYS A 181 5.80 19.04 -4.57
CA LYS A 181 5.80 20.50 -4.44
C LYS A 181 5.37 20.98 -3.05
N PHE A 182 4.63 20.19 -2.29
CA PHE A 182 3.96 20.62 -1.05
C PHE A 182 4.37 19.84 0.20
N ALA A 183 4.85 18.59 0.07
CA ALA A 183 5.20 17.74 1.20
C ALA A 183 6.41 16.83 0.90
N TYR A 184 7.40 16.85 1.79
CA TYR A 184 8.62 16.05 1.66
C TYR A 184 8.35 14.55 1.92
N PRO A 185 8.89 13.63 1.10
CA PRO A 185 8.69 12.17 1.22
C PRO A 185 9.00 11.60 2.61
N PHE A 186 10.04 12.13 3.26
CA PHE A 186 10.56 11.58 4.52
C PHE A 186 9.79 12.07 5.75
N SER A 187 9.03 13.15 5.64
CA SER A 187 8.23 13.65 6.75
C SER A 187 7.11 12.66 7.11
N LYS A 188 6.74 12.58 8.39
CA LYS A 188 5.61 11.72 8.81
C LYS A 188 4.34 12.06 8.03
N THR A 189 4.10 13.35 7.81
CA THR A 189 3.02 13.86 6.94
C THR A 189 3.18 13.36 5.51
N GLY A 190 4.37 13.46 4.92
CA GLY A 190 4.67 13.00 3.57
C GLY A 190 4.41 11.50 3.38
N LYS A 191 4.84 10.65 4.33
CA LYS A 191 4.54 9.21 4.30
C LYS A 191 3.04 8.93 4.36
N ILE A 192 2.29 9.67 5.19
CA ILE A 192 0.82 9.55 5.25
C ILE A 192 0.20 10.02 3.93
N THR A 193 0.68 11.12 3.35
CA THR A 193 0.21 11.62 2.06
C THR A 193 0.50 10.63 0.94
N ASP A 194 1.65 9.98 0.95
CA ASP A 194 2.00 8.92 -0.01
C ASP A 194 1.02 7.75 0.06
N GLU A 195 0.68 7.33 1.27
CA GLU A 195 -0.31 6.29 1.49
C GLU A 195 -1.69 6.68 0.94
N ILE A 196 -2.13 7.92 1.19
CA ILE A 196 -3.39 8.45 0.68
C ILE A 196 -3.37 8.51 -0.85
N ILE A 197 -2.28 8.99 -1.46
CA ILE A 197 -2.12 9.09 -2.92
C ILE A 197 -2.14 7.71 -3.56
N ASN A 198 -1.43 6.74 -2.99
CA ASN A 198 -1.40 5.37 -3.47
C ASN A 198 -2.80 4.76 -3.42
N TYR A 199 -3.48 4.90 -2.29
CA TYR A 199 -4.84 4.38 -2.16
C TYR A 199 -5.81 5.07 -3.11
N PHE A 200 -5.75 6.40 -3.23
CA PHE A 200 -6.61 7.17 -4.14
C PHE A 200 -6.39 6.79 -5.61
N SER A 201 -5.14 6.60 -6.03
CA SER A 201 -4.81 6.16 -7.39
C SER A 201 -5.39 4.79 -7.69
N SER A 202 -5.26 3.85 -6.74
CA SER A 202 -5.86 2.53 -6.85
C SER A 202 -7.39 2.59 -6.84
N PHE A 203 -7.99 3.41 -5.96
CA PHE A 203 -9.44 3.54 -5.84
C PHE A 203 -10.09 4.03 -7.14
N ILE A 204 -9.50 5.03 -7.81
CA ILE A 204 -10.00 5.55 -9.09
C ILE A 204 -10.10 4.45 -10.16
N VAL A 205 -9.25 3.43 -10.08
CA VAL A 205 -9.23 2.34 -11.06
C VAL A 205 -10.08 1.15 -10.62
N ILE A 206 -9.90 0.69 -9.37
CA ILE A 206 -10.54 -0.52 -8.85
C ILE A 206 -12.05 -0.31 -8.69
N PHE A 207 -12.50 0.83 -8.17
CA PHE A 207 -13.92 1.04 -7.88
C PHE A 207 -14.80 1.00 -9.16
N PRO A 208 -14.44 1.64 -10.28
CA PRO A 208 -15.14 1.45 -11.55
C PRO A 208 -15.11 0.00 -12.07
N ILE A 209 -14.01 -0.74 -11.85
CA ILE A 209 -13.91 -2.15 -12.26
C ILE A 209 -14.90 -3.00 -11.46
N GLU A 210 -15.00 -2.80 -10.14
CA GLU A 210 -15.98 -3.51 -9.33
C GLU A 210 -17.44 -3.22 -9.77
N CYS A 211 -17.73 -1.97 -10.16
CA CYS A 211 -19.03 -1.62 -10.74
C CYS A 211 -19.22 -2.30 -12.11
N TYR A 212 -18.16 -2.41 -12.90
CA TYR A 212 -18.19 -3.05 -14.22
C TYR A 212 -18.44 -4.56 -14.14
N VAL A 213 -17.84 -5.24 -13.16
CA VAL A 213 -18.09 -6.67 -12.88
C VAL A 213 -19.59 -6.97 -12.79
N GLN A 214 -20.34 -6.05 -12.18
CA GLN A 214 -21.77 -6.22 -11.92
C GLN A 214 -22.66 -5.75 -13.09
N THR A 215 -22.11 -4.97 -14.01
CA THR A 215 -22.85 -4.34 -15.13
C THR A 215 -22.37 -4.76 -16.51
N VAL A 216 -21.45 -5.72 -16.60
CA VAL A 216 -20.76 -6.14 -17.83
C VAL A 216 -21.69 -6.46 -19.02
N LYS A 217 -22.91 -6.93 -18.75
CA LYS A 217 -23.94 -7.19 -19.76
C LYS A 217 -24.59 -5.96 -20.35
N TYR A 218 -24.68 -4.91 -19.55
CA TYR A 218 -25.54 -3.76 -19.83
C TYR A 218 -24.74 -2.57 -20.32
N LEU A 219 -23.51 -2.42 -19.85
CA LEU A 219 -22.68 -1.24 -20.05
C LEU A 219 -21.27 -1.62 -20.51
N SER A 220 -20.69 -0.78 -21.35
CA SER A 220 -19.24 -0.76 -21.54
C SER A 220 -18.53 -0.15 -20.33
N PHE A 221 -17.23 -0.41 -20.16
CA PHE A 221 -16.45 0.13 -19.04
C PHE A 221 -16.51 1.67 -18.96
N PHE A 222 -16.41 2.36 -20.09
CA PHE A 222 -16.54 3.84 -20.14
C PHE A 222 -17.94 4.32 -19.74
N GLU A 223 -18.98 3.58 -20.12
CA GLU A 223 -20.33 3.91 -19.67
C GLU A 223 -20.52 3.68 -18.17
N VAL A 224 -19.83 2.71 -17.57
CA VAL A 224 -19.85 2.54 -16.11
C VAL A 224 -19.28 3.77 -15.41
N ILE A 225 -18.15 4.30 -15.89
CA ILE A 225 -17.59 5.53 -15.33
C ILE A 225 -18.60 6.68 -15.44
N LYS A 226 -19.18 6.89 -16.64
CA LYS A 226 -20.06 8.04 -16.90
C LYS A 226 -21.43 7.92 -16.22
N LYS A 227 -22.08 6.76 -16.34
CA LYS A 227 -23.48 6.53 -15.93
C LYS A 227 -23.59 6.06 -14.47
N VAL A 228 -22.63 5.26 -14.00
CA VAL A 228 -22.68 4.65 -12.66
C VAL A 228 -21.80 5.44 -11.68
N VAL A 229 -20.48 5.49 -11.90
CA VAL A 229 -19.52 6.04 -10.92
C VAL A 229 -19.69 7.55 -10.74
N LEU A 230 -19.69 8.29 -11.84
CA LEU A 230 -19.87 9.74 -11.82
C LEU A 230 -21.33 10.15 -11.59
N CYS A 231 -22.25 9.17 -11.51
CA CYS A 231 -23.67 9.36 -11.24
C CYS A 231 -24.24 10.57 -12.02
N GLN A 232 -24.44 10.43 -13.32
CA GLN A 232 -25.53 11.19 -13.93
C GLN A 232 -26.81 10.66 -13.28
N ASP A 233 -27.29 11.30 -12.21
CA ASP A 233 -28.65 11.03 -11.72
C ASP A 233 -29.54 11.15 -12.97
N GLY A 234 -30.16 10.05 -13.41
CA GLY A 234 -30.85 9.97 -14.70
C GLY A 234 -31.96 11.02 -14.87
N VAL A 235 -32.33 11.69 -13.76
CA VAL A 235 -33.28 12.80 -13.68
C VAL A 235 -32.62 14.17 -13.89
N THR A 236 -31.40 14.42 -13.40
CA THR A 236 -30.80 15.77 -13.40
C THR A 236 -29.55 15.90 -14.27
N GLY A 237 -28.91 14.78 -14.63
CA GLY A 237 -27.66 14.78 -15.39
C GLY A 237 -26.46 15.42 -14.67
N LYS A 238 -26.61 15.83 -13.40
CA LYS A 238 -25.57 16.51 -12.61
C LYS A 238 -24.68 15.49 -11.88
N PHE A 239 -23.38 15.73 -11.90
CA PHE A 239 -22.40 14.91 -11.20
C PHE A 239 -22.61 14.97 -9.69
N ASN A 240 -22.77 13.81 -9.05
CA ASN A 240 -22.87 13.71 -7.59
C ASN A 240 -21.55 13.24 -6.97
N PHE A 241 -20.55 14.14 -6.94
CA PHE A 241 -19.24 13.88 -6.34
C PHE A 241 -19.31 13.58 -4.83
N LYS A 242 -20.38 14.01 -4.14
CA LYS A 242 -20.52 13.80 -2.70
C LYS A 242 -20.58 12.31 -2.36
N ASN A 243 -21.35 11.52 -3.11
CA ASN A 243 -21.41 10.08 -2.87
C ASN A 243 -20.04 9.44 -3.12
N LEU A 244 -19.36 9.82 -4.22
CA LEU A 244 -18.06 9.24 -4.57
C LEU A 244 -17.01 9.55 -3.50
N ALA A 245 -17.02 10.78 -2.96
CA ALA A 245 -16.17 11.17 -1.86
C ALA A 245 -16.48 10.37 -0.58
N HIS A 246 -17.75 10.17 -0.24
CA HIS A 246 -18.13 9.34 0.91
C HIS A 246 -17.69 7.89 0.75
N THR A 247 -17.84 7.32 -0.44
CA THR A 247 -17.36 5.98 -0.75
C THR A 247 -15.84 5.90 -0.63
N PHE A 248 -15.11 6.86 -1.22
CA PHE A 248 -13.65 6.94 -1.08
C PHE A 248 -13.21 6.98 0.39
N ILE A 249 -13.78 7.88 1.20
CA ILE A 249 -13.44 8.02 2.62
C ILE A 249 -13.73 6.72 3.38
N SER A 250 -14.87 6.09 3.10
CA SER A 250 -15.28 4.84 3.75
C SER A 250 -14.35 3.70 3.38
N SER A 251 -14.05 3.53 2.09
CA SER A 251 -13.13 2.52 1.58
C SER A 251 -11.70 2.75 2.08
N PHE A 252 -11.23 4.00 2.15
CA PHE A 252 -9.95 4.34 2.75
C PHE A 252 -9.90 4.00 4.24
N GLY A 253 -10.99 4.26 4.99
CA GLY A 253 -11.10 3.83 6.39
C GLY A 253 -11.00 2.31 6.55
N ILE A 254 -11.69 1.56 5.69
CA ILE A 254 -11.61 0.08 5.66
C ILE A 254 -10.19 -0.38 5.30
N TYR A 255 -9.52 0.30 4.36
CA TYR A 255 -8.13 0.03 4.00
C TYR A 255 -7.17 0.23 5.16
N VAL A 256 -7.25 1.37 5.85
CA VAL A 256 -6.41 1.67 7.02
C VAL A 256 -6.65 0.64 8.13
N LEU A 257 -7.91 0.25 8.36
CA LEU A 257 -8.25 -0.79 9.32
C LEU A 257 -7.64 -2.15 8.91
N SER A 258 -7.77 -2.53 7.65
CA SER A 258 -7.19 -3.78 7.11
C SER A 258 -5.67 -3.80 7.24
N LYS A 259 -5.00 -2.67 6.95
CA LYS A 259 -3.56 -2.51 7.13
C LYS A 259 -3.16 -2.63 8.61
N THR A 260 -3.94 -2.02 9.51
CA THR A 260 -3.71 -2.10 10.96
C THR A 260 -3.85 -3.53 11.46
N LEU A 261 -4.83 -4.28 10.96
CA LEU A 261 -5.04 -5.69 11.31
C LEU A 261 -3.90 -6.58 10.80
N ARG A 262 -3.41 -6.35 9.56
CA ARG A 262 -2.21 -7.02 9.04
C ARG A 262 -1.00 -6.81 9.94
N ILE A 263 -0.69 -5.55 10.28
CA ILE A 263 0.40 -5.21 11.21
C ILE A 263 0.20 -5.88 12.58
N GLY A 264 -1.04 -5.93 13.06
CA GLY A 264 -1.38 -6.60 14.32
C GLY A 264 -1.07 -8.10 14.29
N VAL A 265 -1.39 -8.79 13.20
CA VAL A 265 -1.07 -10.21 13.01
C VAL A 265 0.44 -10.43 12.92
N ASP A 266 1.18 -9.59 12.20
CA ASP A 266 2.65 -9.69 12.11
C ASP A 266 3.32 -9.45 13.47
N LYS A 267 2.81 -8.50 14.26
CA LYS A 267 3.28 -8.27 15.63
C LYS A 267 2.97 -9.45 16.56
N LEU A 268 1.80 -10.07 16.40
CA LEU A 268 1.44 -11.27 17.15
C LEU A 268 2.37 -12.43 16.84
N GLU A 269 2.72 -12.62 15.56
CA GLU A 269 3.71 -13.61 15.12
C GLU A 269 5.07 -13.36 15.79
N GLY A 270 5.60 -12.13 15.70
CA GLY A 270 6.88 -11.78 16.32
C GLY A 270 6.88 -11.93 17.85
N TYR A 271 5.75 -11.62 18.49
CA TYR A 271 5.58 -11.83 19.94
C TYR A 271 5.60 -13.32 20.32
N ILE A 272 4.88 -14.16 19.58
CA ILE A 272 4.86 -15.62 19.81
C ILE A 272 6.26 -16.21 19.61
N GLU A 273 6.97 -15.77 18.57
CA GLU A 273 8.34 -16.20 18.32
C GLU A 273 9.27 -15.84 19.49
N SER A 274 9.28 -14.57 19.90
CA SER A 274 10.06 -14.11 21.05
C SER A 274 9.76 -14.93 22.31
N LYS A 275 8.48 -15.17 22.63
CA LYS A 275 8.10 -15.96 23.81
C LYS A 275 8.46 -17.44 23.70
N SER A 276 8.47 -18.00 22.49
CA SER A 276 8.90 -19.38 22.27
C SER A 276 10.40 -19.57 22.49
N VAL A 277 11.21 -18.56 22.15
CA VAL A 277 12.66 -18.56 22.41
C VAL A 277 12.95 -18.39 23.89
N GLU A 278 12.22 -17.51 24.58
CA GLU A 278 12.36 -17.31 26.03
C GLU A 278 11.97 -18.54 26.85
N ASN A 279 10.96 -19.29 26.41
CA ASN A 279 10.42 -20.44 27.14
C ASN A 279 10.29 -21.68 26.23
N PRO A 280 11.42 -22.28 25.79
CA PRO A 280 11.43 -23.33 24.79
C PRO A 280 10.68 -24.61 25.21
N ASN A 281 10.55 -24.84 26.52
CA ASN A 281 9.85 -26.00 27.08
C ASN A 281 8.33 -25.81 27.20
N SER A 282 7.80 -24.60 26.95
CA SER A 282 6.37 -24.35 27.01
C SER A 282 5.66 -24.93 25.78
N ALA A 283 4.81 -25.94 26.01
CA ALA A 283 3.98 -26.52 24.95
C ALA A 283 3.05 -25.48 24.29
N ILE A 284 2.59 -24.48 25.05
CA ILE A 284 1.70 -23.42 24.55
C ILE A 284 2.44 -22.58 23.49
N TRP A 285 3.64 -22.10 23.80
CA TRP A 285 4.40 -21.26 22.86
C TRP A 285 4.88 -22.05 21.65
N ARG A 286 5.28 -23.30 21.86
CA ARG A 286 5.67 -24.20 20.76
C ARG A 286 4.50 -24.52 19.82
N ASN A 287 3.29 -24.72 20.35
CA ASN A 287 2.11 -24.91 19.51
C ASN A 287 1.66 -23.60 18.84
N ALA A 288 1.82 -22.47 19.52
CA ALA A 288 1.49 -21.16 18.96
C ALA A 288 2.40 -20.78 17.78
N LEU A 289 3.63 -21.31 17.69
CA LEU A 289 4.50 -21.17 16.51
C LEU A 289 3.87 -21.67 15.21
N LEU A 290 2.81 -22.49 15.26
CA LEU A 290 2.01 -22.82 14.08
C LEU A 290 1.51 -21.57 13.33
N ILE A 291 1.37 -20.43 14.00
CA ILE A 291 1.01 -19.16 13.34
C ILE A 291 2.03 -18.72 12.28
N LYS A 292 3.30 -19.14 12.38
CA LYS A 292 4.33 -18.88 11.35
C LYS A 292 4.08 -19.67 10.06
N SER A 293 3.28 -20.73 10.11
CA SER A 293 2.87 -21.46 8.92
C SER A 293 2.06 -20.55 8.02
N VAL A 294 2.49 -20.40 6.76
CA VAL A 294 1.78 -19.63 5.73
C VAL A 294 0.30 -20.03 5.65
N TYR A 295 -0.02 -21.32 5.84
CA TYR A 295 -1.40 -21.80 5.86
C TYR A 295 -2.23 -21.23 7.03
N VAL A 296 -1.71 -21.31 8.25
CA VAL A 296 -2.41 -20.84 9.46
C VAL A 296 -2.53 -19.32 9.45
N LYS A 297 -1.45 -18.61 9.08
CA LYS A 297 -1.47 -17.16 8.90
C LYS A 297 -2.50 -16.73 7.87
N SER A 298 -2.57 -17.42 6.73
CA SER A 298 -3.55 -17.11 5.68
C SER A 298 -4.99 -17.33 6.13
N ILE A 299 -5.27 -18.41 6.89
CA ILE A 299 -6.60 -18.63 7.49
C ILE A 299 -6.95 -17.49 8.46
N LEU A 300 -6.02 -17.13 9.35
CA LEU A 300 -6.24 -16.04 10.32
C LEU A 300 -6.50 -14.71 9.62
N MET A 301 -5.68 -14.37 8.62
CA MET A 301 -5.85 -13.17 7.81
C MET A 301 -7.23 -13.15 7.12
N SER A 302 -7.65 -14.27 6.54
CA SER A 302 -8.96 -14.40 5.88
C SER A 302 -10.12 -14.20 6.84
N LEU A 303 -10.04 -14.76 8.05
CA LEU A 303 -11.09 -14.63 9.06
C LEU A 303 -11.24 -13.17 9.52
N VAL A 304 -10.14 -12.42 9.56
CA VAL A 304 -10.11 -11.04 10.01
C VAL A 304 -10.52 -10.07 8.89
N LEU A 305 -10.12 -10.34 7.65
CA LEU A 305 -10.29 -9.42 6.52
C LEU A 305 -11.54 -9.69 5.68
N ALA A 306 -12.06 -10.92 5.59
CA ALA A 306 -13.23 -11.23 4.76
C ALA A 306 -14.47 -10.36 5.07
N PRO A 307 -14.79 -10.02 6.33
CA PRO A 307 -15.90 -9.10 6.62
C PRO A 307 -15.67 -7.70 6.03
N LEU A 308 -14.43 -7.22 6.04
CA LEU A 308 -14.06 -5.91 5.50
C LEU A 308 -14.17 -5.90 3.97
N GLU A 309 -13.73 -6.98 3.31
CA GLU A 309 -13.91 -7.20 1.87
C GLU A 309 -15.40 -7.21 1.50
N ALA A 310 -16.23 -7.89 2.31
CA ALA A 310 -17.67 -7.98 2.10
C ALA A 310 -18.34 -6.61 2.15
N ILE A 311 -17.99 -5.79 3.16
CA ILE A 311 -18.50 -4.44 3.36
C ILE A 311 -18.04 -3.54 2.20
N ASN A 312 -16.75 -3.57 1.87
CA ASN A 312 -16.20 -2.72 0.82
C ASN A 312 -16.87 -3.01 -0.54
N SER A 313 -17.05 -4.29 -0.87
CA SER A 313 -17.69 -4.72 -2.13
C SER A 313 -19.16 -4.27 -2.24
N GLN A 314 -19.84 -3.98 -1.12
CA GLN A 314 -21.21 -3.48 -1.22
C GLN A 314 -21.28 -2.06 -1.76
N TYR A 315 -20.25 -1.23 -1.60
CA TYR A 315 -20.31 0.14 -2.11
C TYR A 315 -20.53 0.18 -3.61
N SER A 316 -19.75 -0.59 -4.37
CA SER A 316 -19.92 -0.70 -5.82
C SER A 316 -21.28 -1.31 -6.18
N TYR A 317 -21.76 -2.29 -5.41
CA TYR A 317 -23.11 -2.84 -5.57
C TYR A 317 -24.22 -1.81 -5.40
N LEU A 318 -24.18 -1.00 -4.35
CA LEU A 318 -25.22 0.00 -4.09
C LEU A 318 -25.27 1.05 -5.21
N TYR A 319 -24.12 1.44 -5.78
CA TYR A 319 -24.08 2.33 -6.95
C TYR A 319 -24.76 1.72 -8.16
N VAL A 320 -24.45 0.45 -8.45
CA VAL A 320 -25.04 -0.28 -9.57
C VAL A 320 -26.55 -0.45 -9.38
N GLN A 321 -27.00 -0.81 -8.18
CA GLN A 321 -28.43 -0.93 -7.89
C GLN A 321 -29.17 0.39 -8.06
N ARG A 322 -28.57 1.50 -7.62
CA ARG A 322 -29.16 2.84 -7.82
C ARG A 322 -29.28 3.17 -9.31
N TYR A 323 -28.24 2.89 -10.09
CA TYR A 323 -28.26 3.08 -11.55
C TYR A 323 -29.37 2.25 -12.21
N LEU A 324 -29.56 1.01 -11.76
CA LEU A 324 -30.63 0.12 -12.27
C LEU A 324 -32.04 0.53 -11.81
N GLY A 325 -32.19 1.62 -11.03
CA GLY A 325 -33.47 2.12 -10.55
C GLY A 325 -34.03 1.35 -9.34
N ASN A 326 -33.24 0.47 -8.74
CA ASN A 326 -33.67 -0.25 -7.55
C ASN A 326 -33.62 0.67 -6.31
N PRO A 327 -34.60 0.58 -5.39
CA PRO A 327 -34.61 1.39 -4.19
C PRO A 327 -33.43 1.00 -3.30
N VAL A 328 -32.48 1.92 -3.14
CA VAL A 328 -31.31 1.73 -2.29
C VAL A 328 -31.39 2.72 -1.13
N GLN A 329 -31.32 2.23 0.11
CA GLN A 329 -31.20 3.10 1.29
C GLN A 329 -29.82 3.75 1.29
N ILE A 330 -29.79 4.93 0.65
CA ILE A 330 -28.80 6.01 0.68
C ILE A 330 -27.32 5.58 0.65
N LEU A 331 -26.65 5.92 -0.47
CA LEU A 331 -25.20 5.76 -0.73
C LEU A 331 -24.24 6.43 0.28
N THR A 332 -24.77 7.04 1.35
CA THR A 332 -24.00 7.68 2.42
C THR A 332 -23.88 6.80 3.67
N ASN A 333 -24.29 5.53 3.60
CA ASN A 333 -24.12 4.62 4.73
C ASN A 333 -22.63 4.47 5.06
N ASN A 334 -22.30 4.83 6.30
CA ASN A 334 -20.98 4.53 6.84
C ASN A 334 -20.78 2.99 6.87
N PRO A 335 -19.52 2.51 6.91
CA PRO A 335 -19.23 1.08 6.87
C PRO A 335 -19.96 0.25 7.93
N ILE A 336 -20.20 0.83 9.11
CA ILE A 336 -20.84 0.15 10.24
C ILE A 336 -22.34 -0.07 9.95
N SER A 337 -23.04 0.97 9.50
CA SER A 337 -24.45 0.86 9.10
C SER A 337 -24.63 -0.17 7.99
N LEU A 338 -23.73 -0.17 7.00
CA LEU A 338 -23.76 -1.13 5.92
C LEU A 338 -23.52 -2.57 6.40
N ALA A 339 -22.61 -2.78 7.35
CA ALA A 339 -22.39 -4.08 7.98
C ALA A 339 -23.62 -4.56 8.76
N VAL A 340 -24.25 -3.66 9.55
CA VAL A 340 -25.47 -3.96 10.31
C VAL A 340 -26.61 -4.36 9.38
N ASP A 341 -26.80 -3.62 8.28
CA ASP A 341 -27.85 -3.91 7.31
C ASP A 341 -27.61 -5.25 6.61
N LEU A 342 -26.38 -5.56 6.23
CA LEU A 342 -26.02 -6.87 5.67
C LEU A 342 -26.34 -8.02 6.64
N VAL A 343 -25.97 -7.88 7.91
CA VAL A 343 -26.21 -8.91 8.92
C VAL A 343 -27.70 -9.06 9.20
N LYS A 344 -28.46 -7.97 9.27
CA LYS A 344 -29.91 -8.01 9.48
C LYS A 344 -30.66 -8.63 8.30
N THR A 345 -30.28 -8.30 7.08
CA THR A 345 -31.01 -8.71 5.88
C THR A 345 -30.59 -10.07 5.35
N GLN A 346 -29.30 -10.42 5.44
CA GLN A 346 -28.73 -11.62 4.82
C GLN A 346 -28.05 -12.57 5.82
N GLY A 347 -27.98 -12.19 7.10
CA GLY A 347 -27.34 -12.95 8.16
C GLY A 347 -25.82 -12.81 8.18
N PHE A 348 -25.23 -13.16 9.33
CA PHE A 348 -23.78 -13.06 9.58
C PHE A 348 -22.92 -13.84 8.56
N LYS A 349 -23.43 -14.96 8.04
CA LYS A 349 -22.75 -15.79 7.03
C LYS A 349 -22.45 -15.03 5.74
N LYS A 350 -23.17 -13.93 5.43
CA LYS A 350 -22.89 -13.11 4.25
C LYS A 350 -21.49 -12.49 4.26
N LEU A 351 -21.01 -12.11 5.44
CA LEU A 351 -19.69 -11.49 5.62
C LEU A 351 -18.53 -12.44 5.31
N TYR A 352 -18.76 -13.75 5.42
CA TYR A 352 -17.73 -14.80 5.26
C TYR A 352 -17.93 -15.64 4.00
N LYS A 353 -18.80 -15.22 3.09
CA LYS A 353 -19.23 -16.06 1.96
C LYS A 353 -18.10 -16.30 0.94
N SER A 354 -17.15 -15.38 0.84
CA SER A 354 -15.94 -15.48 0.02
C SER A 354 -14.77 -16.15 0.73
N LEU A 355 -14.89 -16.54 2.01
CA LEU A 355 -13.75 -16.95 2.83
C LEU A 355 -12.81 -17.98 2.18
N PRO A 356 -13.28 -19.02 1.46
CA PRO A 356 -12.38 -19.93 0.74
C PRO A 356 -11.51 -19.22 -0.31
N PHE A 357 -12.05 -18.19 -0.97
CA PHE A 357 -11.34 -17.41 -1.98
C PHE A 357 -10.41 -16.36 -1.34
N SER A 358 -10.85 -15.69 -0.27
CA SER A 358 -9.96 -14.80 0.50
C SER A 358 -8.77 -15.59 1.07
N TYR A 359 -8.99 -16.83 1.51
CA TYR A 359 -7.93 -17.74 1.91
C TYR A 359 -6.95 -18.05 0.77
N LEU A 360 -7.44 -18.39 -0.42
CA LEU A 360 -6.56 -18.63 -1.56
C LEU A 360 -5.78 -17.37 -1.96
N ILE A 361 -6.40 -16.19 -1.91
CA ILE A 361 -5.73 -14.91 -2.17
C ILE A 361 -4.59 -14.70 -1.18
N HIS A 362 -4.87 -14.77 0.13
CA HIS A 362 -3.84 -14.56 1.16
C HIS A 362 -2.76 -15.65 1.16
N LEU A 363 -3.12 -16.88 0.81
CA LEU A 363 -2.17 -17.97 0.67
C LEU A 363 -1.18 -17.69 -0.48
N LEU A 364 -1.70 -17.26 -1.63
CA LEU A 364 -0.88 -16.90 -2.79
C LEU A 364 -0.05 -15.64 -2.51
N GLU A 365 -0.62 -14.62 -1.87
CA GLU A 365 0.12 -13.44 -1.39
C GLU A 365 1.28 -13.89 -0.49
N GLY A 366 1.03 -14.79 0.47
CA GLY A 366 2.04 -15.30 1.39
C GLY A 366 3.16 -16.06 0.68
N PHE A 367 2.83 -16.90 -0.31
CA PHE A 367 3.82 -17.62 -1.11
C PHE A 367 4.69 -16.68 -1.94
N VAL A 368 4.07 -15.72 -2.61
CA VAL A 368 4.78 -14.69 -3.39
C VAL A 368 5.71 -13.90 -2.48
N TYR A 369 5.23 -13.43 -1.33
CA TYR A 369 6.04 -12.61 -0.43
C TYR A 369 7.24 -13.41 0.11
N SER A 370 7.03 -14.69 0.44
CA SER A 370 8.10 -15.58 0.88
C SER A 370 9.14 -15.82 -0.22
N PHE A 371 8.70 -15.97 -1.47
CA PHE A 371 9.58 -16.12 -2.63
C PHE A 371 10.43 -14.85 -2.85
N LEU A 372 9.80 -13.67 -2.79
CA LEU A 372 10.48 -12.39 -2.95
C LEU A 372 11.46 -12.07 -1.82
N LYS A 373 11.12 -12.45 -0.59
CA LYS A 373 12.00 -12.25 0.56
C LYS A 373 13.25 -13.13 0.46
N GLY A 374 13.09 -14.36 -0.03
CA GLY A 374 14.21 -15.26 -0.31
C GLY A 374 15.20 -14.66 -1.32
N ASP A 375 14.72 -14.05 -2.40
CA ASP A 375 15.59 -13.42 -3.40
C ASP A 375 16.35 -12.19 -2.87
N LEU A 376 15.80 -11.47 -1.89
CA LEU A 376 16.46 -10.31 -1.29
C LEU A 376 17.57 -10.71 -0.31
N GLU A 377 17.36 -11.76 0.49
CA GLU A 377 18.35 -12.26 1.45
C GLU A 377 19.55 -12.96 0.78
N TYR A 378 19.46 -13.33 -0.51
CA TYR A 378 20.59 -13.85 -1.31
C TYR A 378 21.29 -12.78 -2.17
N SER A 379 20.87 -11.51 -2.08
CA SER A 379 21.46 -10.39 -2.84
C SER A 379 22.27 -9.40 -2.01
N GLU A 380 22.38 -9.63 -0.70
CA GLU A 380 23.38 -9.04 0.20
C GLU A 380 24.51 -10.03 0.44
#